data_AF-A0A8T4XUB8-F1
#
_entry.id   AF-A0A8T4XUB8-F1
#
_cell.length_a   1.000
_cell.length_b   1.000
_cell.length_c   1.000
_cell.angle_alpha   90.00
_cell.angle_beta   90.00
_cell.angle_gamma   90.00
#
_symmetry.space_group_name_H-M   'P 1'
#
loop_
_entity.id
_entity.type
_entity.pdbx_description
1 polymer ?
#
loop_
_entity_poly.entity_id
_entity_poly.type
_entity_poly.pdbx_seq_one_letter_code
_entity_poly.pdbx_strand_id
1 'polypeptide(L)' 'MGIYRHGKRLEDAIGIPLDLVPLKNAMLSLRLKALVKGIRLIVRDRNLYAFFLSQALSKTMDMDLKLRENSRRA' A
#
# COMPACT_ATOMS: atom_id res chain seq x y z
N MET A 1 -14.93 -2.74 10.35
CA MET A 1 -15.95 -1.67 10.18
C MET A 1 -15.43 -0.24 10.37
N GLY A 2 -14.26 0.00 11.00
CA GLY A 2 -13.82 1.37 11.34
C GLY A 2 -13.35 2.25 10.16
N ILE A 3 -12.73 1.71 9.11
CA ILE A 3 -12.03 2.53 8.09
C ILE A 3 -13.02 3.30 7.21
N TYR A 4 -14.11 2.66 6.80
CA TYR A 4 -15.19 3.30 6.01
C TYR A 4 -15.82 4.51 6.73
N ARG A 5 -15.91 4.45 8.07
CA ARG A 5 -16.43 5.58 8.87
C ARG A 5 -15.51 6.80 8.82
N HIS A 6 -14.20 6.59 8.74
CA HIS A 6 -13.23 7.67 8.61
C HIS A 6 -13.20 8.21 7.18
N GLY A 7 -13.38 7.33 6.18
CA GLY A 7 -13.50 7.69 4.77
C GLY A 7 -14.64 8.65 4.51
N LYS A 8 -15.84 8.27 4.92
CA LYS A 8 -17.03 9.11 4.73
C LYS A 8 -16.88 10.50 5.34
N ARG A 9 -16.37 10.60 6.57
CA ARG A 9 -16.16 11.90 7.23
C ARG A 9 -15.16 12.78 6.49
N LEU A 10 -14.16 12.18 5.85
CA LEU A 10 -13.17 12.90 5.07
C LEU A 10 -13.75 13.33 3.72
N GLU A 11 -14.50 12.45 3.04
CA GLU A 11 -15.28 12.77 1.83
C GLU A 11 -16.24 13.93 2.08
N ASP A 12 -17.04 13.86 3.14
CA ASP A 12 -17.99 14.91 3.53
C ASP A 12 -17.29 16.26 3.78
N ALA A 13 -16.04 16.23 4.29
CA ALA A 13 -15.26 17.43 4.59
C ALA A 13 -14.59 18.04 3.34
N ILE A 14 -14.19 17.23 2.37
CA ILE A 14 -13.49 17.69 1.16
C ILE A 14 -14.43 17.87 -0.05
N GLY A 15 -15.64 17.31 0.01
CA GLY A 15 -16.64 17.39 -1.06
C GLY A 15 -16.31 16.56 -2.31
N ILE A 16 -15.38 15.60 -2.21
CA ILE A 16 -14.87 14.80 -3.33
C ILE A 16 -14.88 13.32 -2.93
N PRO A 17 -15.32 12.39 -3.80
CA PRO A 17 -15.23 10.95 -3.56
C PRO A 17 -13.78 10.50 -3.32
N LEU A 18 -13.56 9.65 -2.32
CA LEU A 18 -12.25 9.23 -1.86
C LEU A 18 -12.27 7.76 -1.42
N ASP A 19 -11.32 6.99 -1.94
CA ASP A 19 -11.07 5.64 -1.47
C ASP A 19 -9.99 5.61 -0.37
N LEU A 20 -10.28 4.91 0.73
CA LEU A 20 -9.36 4.69 1.83
C LEU A 20 -8.98 3.21 1.93
N VAL A 21 -7.74 2.93 1.55
CA VAL A 21 -7.18 1.57 1.65
C VAL A 21 -6.13 1.50 2.75
N PRO A 22 -6.31 0.67 3.79
CA PRO A 22 -5.24 0.40 4.74
C PRO A 22 -4.08 -0.29 4.05
N LEU A 23 -2.86 0.25 4.18
CA LEU A 23 -1.66 -0.32 3.54
C LEU A 23 -1.46 -1.81 3.87
N LYS A 24 -1.82 -2.26 5.08
CA LYS A 24 -1.72 -3.67 5.48
C LYS A 24 -2.62 -4.62 4.66
N ASN A 25 -3.75 -4.12 4.16
CA ASN A 25 -4.75 -4.89 3.42
C ASN A 25 -4.66 -4.64 1.91
N ALA A 26 -3.92 -3.61 1.48
CA ALA A 26 -3.69 -3.32 0.08
C ALA A 26 -2.95 -4.48 -0.61
N MET A 27 -3.31 -4.74 -1.86
CA MET A 27 -2.55 -5.62 -2.76
C MET A 27 -1.09 -5.16 -2.82
N LEU A 28 -0.18 -6.11 -3.03
CA LEU A 28 1.26 -5.87 -2.97
C LEU A 28 1.71 -4.78 -3.94
N SER A 29 1.22 -4.81 -5.18
CA SER A 29 1.49 -3.81 -6.21
C SER A 29 1.02 -2.41 -5.81
N LEU A 30 -0.20 -2.30 -5.27
CA LEU A 30 -0.77 -1.03 -4.81
C LEU A 30 0.01 -0.47 -3.61
N ARG A 31 0.39 -1.33 -2.66
CA ARG A 31 1.19 -0.96 -1.49
C ARG A 31 2.54 -0.40 -1.89
N LEU A 32 3.26 -1.09 -2.78
CA LEU A 32 4.55 -0.63 -3.28
C LEU A 32 4.40 0.69 -4.06
N LYS A 33 3.38 0.80 -4.93
CA LYS A 33 3.10 2.03 -5.67
C LYS A 33 2.84 3.20 -4.73
N ALA A 34 2.04 3.00 -3.69
CA ALA A 34 1.73 4.04 -2.70
C ALA A 34 2.97 4.47 -1.92
N LEU A 35 3.83 3.53 -1.52
CA LEU A 35 5.06 3.84 -0.76
C LEU A 35 6.14 4.50 -1.63
N VAL A 36 6.29 4.11 -2.90
CA VAL A 36 7.37 4.65 -3.76
C VAL A 36 6.96 5.93 -4.48
N LYS A 37 5.72 6.01 -4.97
CA LYS A 37 5.24 7.11 -5.83
C LYS A 37 4.23 8.04 -5.16
N GLY A 38 3.73 7.67 -3.98
CA GLY A 38 2.71 8.45 -3.29
C GLY A 38 3.27 9.73 -2.65
N ILE A 39 2.38 10.71 -2.48
CA ILE A 39 2.68 11.91 -1.70
C ILE A 39 2.44 11.60 -0.22
N ARG A 40 3.46 11.80 0.60
CA ARG A 40 3.40 11.55 2.04
C ARG A 40 2.78 12.77 2.73
N LEU A 41 1.58 12.61 3.28
CA LEU A 41 0.89 13.69 4.00
C LEU A 41 1.28 13.73 5.48
N ILE A 42 1.32 12.58 6.15
CA ILE A 42 1.65 12.49 7.60
C ILE A 42 2.51 11.25 7.84
N VAL A 43 3.69 11.45 8.41
CA VAL A 43 4.57 10.36 8.89
C VAL A 43 4.75 10.52 10.39
N ARG A 44 3.97 9.76 11.17
CA ARG A 44 4.09 9.78 12.64
C ARG A 44 5.38 9.12 13.12
N ASP A 45 5.84 8.10 12.41
CA ASP A 45 7.07 7.37 12.70
C ASP A 45 7.83 7.09 11.39
N ARG A 46 9.06 7.61 11.30
CA ARG A 46 9.93 7.44 10.12
C ARG A 46 10.42 6.00 9.98
N ASN A 47 10.63 5.30 11.08
CA ASN A 47 11.08 3.91 11.07
C ASN A 47 9.97 3.00 10.55
N LEU A 48 8.72 3.28 10.93
CA LEU A 48 7.56 2.53 10.45
C LEU A 48 7.42 2.61 8.93
N TYR A 49 7.65 3.78 8.35
CA TYR A 49 7.63 3.95 6.89
C TYR A 49 8.74 3.15 6.21
N ALA A 50 9.99 3.29 6.70
CA ALA A 50 11.13 2.56 6.16
C ALA A 50 10.93 1.04 6.23
N PHE A 51 10.36 0.57 7.35
CA PHE A 51 9.98 -0.83 7.55
C PHE A 51 8.93 -1.31 6.54
N PHE A 52 7.87 -0.52 6.30
CA PHE A 52 6.86 -0.91 5.32
C PHE A 52 7.40 -0.91 3.89
N LEU A 53 8.29 0.03 3.56
CA LEU A 53 8.92 0.10 2.25
C LEU A 53 9.84 -1.10 2.01
N SER A 54 10.72 -1.43 2.98
CA SER A 54 11.61 -2.58 2.87
C SER A 54 10.82 -3.90 2.76
N GLN A 55 9.77 -4.05 3.57
CA GLN A 55 8.90 -5.23 3.50
C GLN A 55 8.20 -5.34 2.14
N ALA A 56 7.67 -4.24 1.60
CA ALA A 56 6.98 -4.24 0.31
C ALA A 56 7.93 -4.61 -0.84
N LEU A 57 9.13 -4.04 -0.88
CA LEU A 57 10.16 -4.35 -1.87
C LEU A 57 10.56 -5.83 -1.82
N SER A 58 10.87 -6.34 -0.63
CA SER A 58 11.27 -7.74 -0.43
C SER A 58 10.18 -8.71 -0.91
N LYS A 59 8.92 -8.45 -0.54
CA LYS A 59 7.78 -9.28 -0.97
C LYS A 59 7.56 -9.21 -2.48
N THR A 60 7.73 -8.04 -3.11
CA THR A 60 7.58 -7.91 -4.57
C THR A 60 8.68 -8.67 -5.31
N MET A 61 9.92 -8.61 -4.83
CA MET A 61 11.02 -9.38 -5.40
C MET A 61 10.79 -10.89 -5.28
N ASP A 62 10.37 -11.37 -4.10
CA ASP A 62 10.04 -12.78 -3.88
C ASP A 62 8.92 -13.26 -4.81
N MET A 63 7.88 -12.44 -5.01
CA MET A 63 6.80 -12.75 -5.93
C MET A 63 7.25 -12.78 -7.40
N ASP A 64 8.10 -11.83 -7.82
CA ASP A 64 8.67 -11.80 -9.17
C ASP A 64 9.52 -13.04 -9.47
N LEU A 65 10.35 -13.46 -8.51
CA LEU A 65 11.15 -14.69 -8.62
C LEU A 65 10.25 -15.92 -8.81
N LYS A 66 9.21 -16.07 -7.98
CA LYS A 66 8.25 -17.20 -8.07
C LYS A 66 7.50 -17.22 -9.40
N LEU A 67 7.12 -16.05 -9.93
CA LEU A 67 6.46 -15.95 -11.23
C LEU A 67 7.39 -16.37 -12.36
N ARG A 68 8.66 -15.98 -12.33
CA ARG A 68 9.68 -16.39 -13.31
C ARG A 68 10.01 -17.87 -13.24
N GLU A 69 10.08 -18.44 -12.05
CA GLU A 69 10.31 -19.88 -11.87
C GLU A 69 9.14 -20.70 -12.43
N ASN A 70 7.90 -20.30 -12.15
CA ASN A 70 6.72 -20.98 -12.67
C ASN A 70 6.63 -20.90 -14.19
N SER A 71 6.99 -19.76 -14.78
CA SER A 71 6.99 -19.60 -16.25
C SER A 71 8.12 -20.33 -16.97
N ARG A 72 9.16 -20.78 -16.28
CA ARG A 72 10.19 -21.70 -16.83
C ARG A 72 9.84 -23.18 -16.69
N ARG A 73 8.88 -23.52 -15.82
CA ARG A 73 8.42 -24.90 -15.57
C ARG A 73 7.17 -25.26 -16.38
N ALA A 74 6.48 -24.27 -16.96
CA ALA A 74 5.38 -24.42 -17.90
C ALA A 74 5.93 -24.56 -19.34
#